data_AF-A0A7X6N3Y6-F1
#
_entry.id   AF-A0A7X6N3Y6-F1
#
_cell.length_a   1.000
_cell.length_b   1.000
_cell.length_c   1.000
_cell.angle_alpha   90.00
_cell.angle_beta   90.00
_cell.angle_gamma   90.00
#
_symmetry.space_group_name_H-M   'P 1'
#
loop_
_entity.id
_entity.type
_entity.pdbx_description
1 polymer ?
#
loop_
_entity_poly.entity_id
_entity_poly.type
_entity_poly.pdbx_seq_one_letter_code
_entity_poly.pdbx_strand_id
1 'polypeptide(L)'
;MKRLSKKREPLTHLAYDGMLMDQVDEAKIDWNLAKASEQAMTESNYDGRLIQAQTALAKQKFFYYYREARRRQIKGRIQRSVFTID
;
A
#
# COMPACT_ATOMS: atom_id res chain seq x y z
N MET A 1 -10.45 -42.15 6.50
CA MET A 1 -10.35 -40.75 6.98
C MET A 1 -10.92 -39.80 5.93
N LYS A 2 -12.05 -39.13 6.19
CA LYS A 2 -12.58 -38.10 5.29
C LYS A 2 -11.77 -36.82 5.47
N ARG A 3 -11.05 -36.36 4.44
CA ARG A 3 -10.46 -35.02 4.43
C ARG A 3 -11.59 -34.00 4.36
N LEU A 4 -11.87 -33.29 5.46
CA LEU A 4 -12.73 -32.11 5.40
C LEU A 4 -12.00 -31.06 4.55
N SER A 5 -12.44 -30.87 3.30
CA SER A 5 -12.01 -29.69 2.54
C SER A 5 -12.56 -28.46 3.25
N LYS A 6 -11.68 -27.66 3.85
CA LYS A 6 -12.06 -26.38 4.47
C LYS A 6 -12.63 -25.48 3.38
N LYS A 7 -13.95 -25.34 3.31
CA LYS A 7 -14.59 -24.37 2.40
C LYS A 7 -14.08 -22.99 2.78
N ARG A 8 -13.45 -22.28 1.84
CA ARG A 8 -13.07 -20.88 2.04
C ARG A 8 -14.37 -20.08 2.05
N GLU A 9 -14.66 -19.38 3.13
CA GLU A 9 -15.80 -18.47 3.16
C GLU A 9 -15.60 -17.38 2.11
N PRO A 10 -16.65 -16.99 1.38
CA PRO A 10 -16.56 -15.93 0.40
C PRO A 10 -16.24 -14.60 1.11
N LEU A 11 -15.26 -13.87 0.57
CA LEU A 11 -14.89 -12.56 1.10
C LEU A 11 -16.08 -11.60 0.90
N THR A 12 -16.58 -11.03 2.00
CA THR A 12 -17.65 -10.03 1.92
C THR A 12 -17.12 -8.75 1.28
N HIS A 13 -17.99 -7.97 0.63
CA HIS A 13 -17.59 -6.68 0.06
C HIS A 13 -16.96 -5.77 1.11
N LEU A 14 -17.50 -5.74 2.32
CA LEU A 14 -16.97 -4.94 3.43
C LEU A 14 -15.55 -5.39 3.85
N ALA A 15 -15.32 -6.70 3.96
CA ALA A 15 -14.00 -7.23 4.30
C ALA A 15 -12.98 -6.90 3.20
N TYR A 16 -13.36 -7.03 1.93
CA TYR A 16 -12.51 -6.66 0.81
C TYR A 16 -12.22 -5.15 0.77
N ASP A 17 -13.21 -4.30 1.05
CA ASP A 17 -13.04 -2.85 1.17
C ASP A 17 -12.03 -2.48 2.26
N GLY A 18 -12.14 -3.15 3.42
CA GLY A 18 -11.20 -2.98 4.52
C GLY A 18 -9.77 -3.35 4.11
N MET A 19 -9.59 -4.52 3.49
CA MET A 19 -8.28 -4.97 3.01
C MET A 19 -7.71 -4.04 1.92
N LEU A 20 -8.55 -3.54 1.02
CA LEU A 20 -8.12 -2.60 -0.01
C LEU A 20 -7.63 -1.29 0.61
N MET A 21 -8.33 -0.77 1.62
CA MET A 21 -7.88 0.43 2.33
C MET A 21 -6.59 0.17 3.13
N ASP A 22 -6.40 -1.02 3.70
CA ASP A 22 -5.13 -1.40 4.34
C ASP A 22 -3.97 -1.31 3.33
N GLN A 23 -4.18 -1.79 2.10
CA GLN A 23 -3.19 -1.73 1.03
C GLN A 23 -2.95 -0.30 0.52
N VAL A 24 -3.97 0.56 0.50
CA VAL A 24 -3.79 1.99 0.18
C VAL A 24 -2.89 2.66 1.22
N ASP A 25 -3.15 2.39 2.50
CA ASP A 25 -2.37 2.97 3.61
C ASP A 25 -0.92 2.49 3.56
N GLU A 26 -0.69 1.17 3.42
CA GLU A 26 0.64 0.57 3.31
C GLU A 26 1.43 1.09 2.10
N ALA A 27 0.82 1.08 0.91
CA ALA A 27 1.49 1.59 -0.29
C ALA A 27 1.81 3.09 -0.21
N LYS A 28 1.04 3.87 0.58
CA LYS A 28 1.35 5.28 0.81
C LYS A 28 2.57 5.45 1.72
N ILE A 29 2.70 4.63 2.75
CA ILE A 29 3.88 4.60 3.64
C ILE A 29 5.11 4.23 2.81
N ASP A 30 5.04 3.16 2.02
CA ASP A 30 6.13 2.71 1.15
C ASP A 30 6.58 3.80 0.18
N TRP A 31 5.63 4.49 -0.46
CA TRP A 31 5.95 5.58 -1.37
C TRP A 31 6.61 6.75 -0.65
N ASN A 32 6.13 7.13 0.54
CA ASN A 32 6.74 8.19 1.33
C ASN A 32 8.17 7.82 1.76
N LEU A 33 8.38 6.56 2.19
CA LEU A 33 9.69 6.05 2.55
C LEU A 33 10.64 6.05 1.36
N ALA A 34 10.23 5.52 0.21
CA ALA A 34 11.04 5.50 -1.01
C ALA A 34 11.44 6.92 -1.45
N LYS A 35 10.51 7.89 -1.34
CA LYS A 35 10.81 9.30 -1.62
C LYS A 35 11.85 9.88 -0.67
N ALA A 36 11.75 9.58 0.64
CA ALA A 36 12.73 10.03 1.62
C ALA A 36 14.12 9.40 1.36
N SER A 37 14.15 8.11 1.01
CA SER A 37 15.39 7.42 0.63
C SER A 37 16.00 7.99 -0.65
N GLU A 38 15.20 8.28 -1.67
CA GLU A 38 15.67 8.92 -2.90
C GLU A 38 16.31 10.29 -2.64
N GLN A 39 15.69 11.10 -1.79
CA GLN A 39 16.23 12.40 -1.40
C GLN A 39 17.56 12.24 -0.66
N ALA A 40 17.63 11.36 0.34
CA ALA A 40 18.86 11.12 1.10
C ALA A 40 19.99 10.55 0.22
N MET A 41 19.67 9.67 -0.73
CA MET A 41 20.66 9.06 -1.61
C MET A 41 21.14 9.99 -2.71
N THR A 42 20.35 10.98 -3.13
CA THR A 42 20.78 12.00 -4.10
C THR A 42 21.97 12.83 -3.59
N GLU A 43 22.15 12.91 -2.27
CA GLU A 43 23.30 13.55 -1.61
C GLU A 43 24.56 12.66 -1.61
N SER A 44 24.48 11.43 -2.10
CA SER A 44 25.54 10.41 -2.07
C SER A 44 25.83 9.83 -3.48
N ASN A 45 27.04 9.34 -3.74
CA ASN A 45 27.46 8.81 -5.05
C ASN A 45 26.85 7.42 -5.40
N TYR A 46 25.54 7.25 -5.29
CA TYR A 46 24.82 6.01 -5.61
C TYR A 46 24.15 6.04 -7.00
N ASP A 47 23.70 4.87 -7.47
CA ASP A 47 22.95 4.73 -8.73
C ASP A 47 21.56 5.36 -8.64
N GLY A 48 21.48 6.65 -8.97
CA GLY A 48 20.24 7.42 -8.95
C GLY A 48 19.14 6.86 -9.85
N ARG A 49 19.45 6.13 -10.93
CA ARG A 49 18.41 5.58 -11.83
C ARG A 49 17.65 4.45 -11.18
N LEU A 50 18.35 3.54 -10.50
CA LEU A 50 17.72 2.44 -9.78
C LEU A 50 16.80 2.96 -8.68
N ILE A 51 17.27 3.95 -7.92
CA ILE A 51 16.51 4.54 -6.81
C ILE A 51 15.25 5.26 -7.33
N GLN A 52 15.39 6.08 -8.37
CA GLN A 52 14.26 6.72 -9.06
C GLN A 52 13.24 5.70 -9.56
N ALA A 53 13.70 4.57 -10.13
CA ALA A 53 12.82 3.50 -10.58
C ALA A 53 12.05 2.84 -9.43
N GLN A 54 12.69 2.64 -8.27
CA GLN A 54 12.03 2.13 -7.06
C GLN A 54 10.96 3.10 -6.54
N THR A 55 11.27 4.40 -6.46
CA THR A 55 10.26 5.41 -6.07
C THR A 55 9.10 5.46 -7.05
N ALA A 56 9.36 5.41 -8.36
CA ALA A 56 8.33 5.40 -9.38
C ALA A 56 7.43 4.17 -9.27
N LEU A 57 8.00 2.99 -8.99
CA LEU A 57 7.24 1.76 -8.76
C LEU A 57 6.33 1.87 -7.52
N ALA A 58 6.87 2.35 -6.39
CA ALA A 58 6.10 2.54 -5.16
C ALA A 58 4.93 3.54 -5.38
N LYS A 59 5.21 4.65 -6.07
CA LYS A 59 4.18 5.62 -6.50
C LYS A 59 3.08 4.96 -7.32
N GLN A 60 3.44 4.15 -8.32
CA GLN A 60 2.47 3.51 -9.20
C GLN A 60 1.59 2.50 -8.44
N LYS A 61 2.16 1.73 -7.49
CA LYS A 61 1.40 0.84 -6.60
C LYS A 61 0.36 1.60 -5.77
N PHE A 62 0.78 2.70 -5.14
CA PHE A 62 -0.14 3.55 -4.37
C PHE A 62 -1.31 4.04 -5.23
N PHE A 63 -1.04 4.61 -6.41
CA PHE A 63 -2.10 5.13 -7.27
C PHE A 63 -3.02 4.05 -7.83
N TYR A 64 -2.51 2.84 -8.05
CA TYR A 64 -3.32 1.69 -8.44
C TYR A 64 -4.36 1.36 -7.37
N TYR A 65 -3.93 1.14 -6.12
CA TYR A 65 -4.86 0.84 -5.02
C TYR A 65 -5.81 2.01 -4.72
N TYR A 66 -5.29 3.24 -4.74
CA TYR A 66 -6.11 4.44 -4.51
C TYR A 66 -7.21 4.60 -5.56
N ARG A 67 -6.90 4.32 -6.84
CA ARG A 67 -7.88 4.37 -7.92
C ARG A 67 -8.97 3.33 -7.74
N GLU A 68 -8.62 2.10 -7.37
CA GLU A 68 -9.61 1.06 -7.09
C GLU A 68 -10.47 1.39 -5.87
N ALA A 69 -9.88 1.93 -4.79
CA ALA A 69 -10.64 2.37 -3.62
C ALA A 69 -11.64 3.48 -3.98
N ARG A 70 -11.22 4.44 -4.83
CA ARG A 70 -12.09 5.51 -5.35
C ARG A 70 -13.20 4.96 -6.25
N ARG A 71 -12.89 4.03 -7.15
CA ARG A 71 -13.88 3.35 -8.02
C ARG A 71 -14.97 2.66 -7.22
N ARG A 72 -14.60 2.11 -6.06
CA ARG A 72 -15.50 1.39 -5.15
C ARG A 72 -16.13 2.30 -4.09
N GLN A 73 -15.90 3.61 -4.16
CA GLN A 73 -16.47 4.63 -3.26
C GLN A 73 -16.20 4.36 -1.78
N ILE A 74 -15.07 3.74 -1.46
CA ILE A 74 -14.72 3.45 -0.06
C ILE A 74 -14.48 4.78 0.65
N LYS A 75 -15.26 5.06 1.70
CA LYS A 75 -15.11 6.29 2.49
C LYS A 75 -13.76 6.23 3.23
N GLY A 76 -13.00 7.32 3.15
CA GLY A 76 -11.73 7.45 3.84
C GLY A 76 -11.89 7.23 5.35
N ARG A 77 -11.00 6.44 5.93
CA ARG A 77 -10.78 6.35 7.38
C ARG A 77 -9.45 7.04 7.71
N ILE A 78 -9.27 7.46 8.96
CA ILE A 78 -7.98 7.99 9.42
C ILE A 78 -6.92 6.90 9.18
N GLN A 79 -5.82 7.26 8.51
CA GLN A 79 -4.72 6.35 8.20
C GLN A 79 -4.22 5.67 9.48
N ARG A 80 -4.09 4.35 9.44
CA ARG A 80 -3.68 3.56 10.60
C ARG A 80 -2.30 3.99 11.14
N SER A 81 -1.41 4.44 10.25
CA SER A 81 -0.07 4.95 10.57
C SER A 81 -0.06 6.31 11.28
N VAL A 82 -1.20 7.00 11.40
CA VAL A 82 -1.31 8.23 12.20
C VAL A 82 -1.47 7.88 13.69
N PHE A 83 -1.92 6.67 14.02
CA PHE A 83 -1.93 6.15 15.38
C PHE A 83 -0.56 5.58 15.76
N THR A 84 0.47 6.42 15.73
CA THR A 84 1.67 6.15 16.53
C THR A 84 1.39 6.75 17.90
N ILE A 85 1.17 5.90 18.90
CA ILE A 85 1.25 6.31 20.31
C ILE A 85 2.73 6.54 20.56
N ASP A 86 3.13 7.80 20.69
CA ASP A 86 4.42 8.18 21.25
C ASP A 86 4.53 7.74 22.73
#